data_AF-A0A0V1H8K3-F1
#
_entry.id   AF-A0A0V1H8K3-F1
#
_cell.length_a   1.000
_cell.length_b   1.000
_cell.length_c   1.000
_cell.angle_alpha   90.00
_cell.angle_beta   90.00
_cell.angle_gamma   90.00
#
_symmetry.space_group_name_H-M   'P 1'
#
loop_
_entity.id
_entity.type
_entity.pdbx_description
1 polymer ?
#
loop_
_entity_poly.entity_id
_entity_poly.type
_entity_poly.pdbx_seq_one_letter_code
_entity_poly.pdbx_strand_id
1 'polypeptide(L)'
;MKKKRIWKMNNVEMIKSELRKYKHLPYIVCTISEILKEKDAVGAENVTNTDKLDSADEQNYGDELIVVKALSRFTIMVPNAGFMKPGVLKVGDLVAISRKKLKLVELLPSEYDPRVKRERKQQSQPSIKTSFGKRASAVVGWRYVRWYVGCIAALLCARQYL
;
A
#
# COMPACT_ATOMS: atom_id res chain seq x y z
N MET A 1 9.77 43.83 5.09
CA MET A 1 8.97 42.58 5.08
C MET A 1 9.28 41.59 3.95
N LYS A 2 9.60 42.02 2.72
CA LYS A 2 9.86 41.12 1.57
C LYS A 2 11.06 40.17 1.79
N LYS A 3 12.16 40.66 2.38
CA LYS A 3 13.38 39.87 2.69
C LYS A 3 13.10 38.66 3.61
N LYS A 4 12.25 38.83 4.64
CA LYS A 4 11.86 37.74 5.57
C LYS A 4 11.01 36.67 4.86
N ARG A 5 10.15 37.05 3.91
CA ARG A 5 9.38 36.08 3.10
C ARG A 5 10.26 35.30 2.13
N ILE A 6 11.18 35.98 1.44
CA ILE A 6 12.12 35.34 0.50
C ILE A 6 13.00 34.32 1.23
N TRP A 7 13.57 34.70 2.37
CA TRP A 7 14.36 33.77 3.19
C TRP A 7 13.56 32.54 3.62
N LYS A 8 12.31 32.72 4.09
CA LYS A 8 11.42 31.61 4.43
C LYS A 8 11.15 30.69 3.24
N MET A 9 10.89 31.26 2.06
CA MET A 9 10.64 30.48 0.84
C MET A 9 11.86 29.63 0.48
N ASN A 10 13.05 30.25 0.43
CA ASN A 10 14.30 29.56 0.11
C ASN A 10 14.60 28.43 1.11
N ASN A 11 14.34 28.63 2.40
CA ASN A 11 14.53 27.58 3.40
C ASN A 11 13.58 26.40 3.19
N VAL A 12 12.30 26.67 2.89
CA VAL A 12 11.33 25.61 2.62
C VAL A 12 11.72 24.82 1.37
N GLU A 13 12.20 25.50 0.32
CA GLU A 13 12.69 24.85 -0.89
C GLU A 13 13.93 23.97 -0.62
N MET A 14 14.88 24.47 0.16
CA MET A 14 16.05 23.72 0.60
C MET A 14 15.66 22.46 1.37
N ILE A 15 14.80 22.58 2.38
CA ILE A 15 14.31 21.43 3.18
C ILE A 15 13.57 20.43 2.28
N LYS A 16 12.73 20.91 1.36
CA LYS A 16 12.00 20.04 0.42
C LYS A 16 12.95 19.26 -0.50
N SER A 17 14.07 19.88 -0.91
CA SER A 17 15.08 19.20 -1.73
C SER A 17 15.80 18.08 -0.97
N GLU A 18 16.05 18.27 0.33
CA GLU A 18 16.64 17.26 1.20
C GLU A 18 15.67 16.11 1.47
N LEU A 19 14.40 16.43 1.73
CA LEU A 19 13.34 15.43 1.91
C LEU A 19 13.19 14.47 0.73
N ARG A 20 13.32 14.98 -0.50
CA ARG A 20 13.27 14.15 -1.72
C ARG A 20 14.34 13.07 -1.72
N LYS A 21 15.54 13.35 -1.17
CA LYS A 21 16.63 12.36 -1.10
C LYS A 21 16.27 11.14 -0.26
N TYR A 22 15.42 11.31 0.75
CA TYR A 22 15.00 10.22 1.66
C TYR A 22 13.85 9.39 1.12
N LYS A 23 13.05 9.93 0.21
CA LYS A 23 11.92 9.22 -0.42
C LYS A 23 12.33 8.28 -1.54
N HIS A 24 13.59 8.32 -1.99
CA HIS A 24 14.06 7.37 -2.99
C HIS A 24 14.12 5.96 -2.41
N LEU A 25 13.53 5.02 -3.14
CA LEU A 25 13.60 3.60 -2.84
C LEU A 25 15.07 3.12 -2.92
N PRO A 26 15.50 2.12 -2.14
CA PRO A 26 14.68 1.23 -1.30
C PRO A 26 14.53 1.68 0.16
N TYR A 27 13.33 1.49 0.70
CA TYR A 27 13.05 1.58 2.14
C TYR A 27 12.90 0.18 2.75
N ILE A 28 13.18 0.08 4.04
CA ILE A 28 12.91 -1.09 4.87
C ILE A 28 11.53 -0.88 5.49
N VAL A 29 10.65 -1.87 5.37
CA VAL A 29 9.33 -1.86 6.02
C VAL A 29 9.48 -2.44 7.42
N CYS A 30 9.00 -1.69 8.41
CA CYS A 30 9.12 -2.05 9.80
C CYS A 30 7.82 -1.76 10.55
N THR A 31 7.59 -2.45 11.67
CA THR A 31 6.45 -2.23 12.57
C THR A 31 6.92 -1.49 13.82
N ILE A 32 6.18 -0.48 14.28
CA ILE A 32 6.45 0.16 15.57
C ILE A 32 6.09 -0.80 16.69
N SER A 33 7.04 -1.09 17.59
CA SER A 33 6.77 -1.88 18.79
C SER A 33 6.43 -1.01 19.99
N GLU A 34 7.21 0.05 20.23
CA GLU A 34 7.06 0.90 21.42
C GLU A 34 7.44 2.34 21.08
N ILE A 35 6.80 3.29 21.75
CA ILE A 35 7.10 4.72 21.67
C ILE A 35 7.44 5.14 23.09
N LEU A 36 8.70 5.53 23.31
CA LEU A 36 9.20 5.95 24.60
C LEU A 36 9.20 7.48 24.66
N LYS A 37 8.58 8.02 25.71
CA LYS A 37 8.60 9.45 26.02
C LYS A 37 9.50 9.67 27.22
N GLU A 38 10.32 10.72 27.17
CA GLU A 38 11.28 11.06 28.23
C GLU A 38 10.61 11.26 29.61
N LYS A 39 9.32 11.64 29.62
CA LYS A 39 8.52 11.78 30.84
C LYS A 39 8.24 10.46 31.58
N ASP A 40 8.42 9.31 30.94
CA ASP A 40 8.22 7.99 31.56
C ASP A 40 9.52 7.46 32.21
N ALA A 41 10.64 8.17 32.08
CA ALA A 41 11.93 7.84 32.70
C ALA A 41 12.06 8.28 34.17
N VAL A 42 10.95 8.59 34.84
CA VAL A 42 10.91 9.09 36.24
C VAL A 42 11.23 8.00 37.27
N GLY A 43 11.49 6.75 36.85
CA GLY A 43 11.95 5.66 37.72
C GLY A 43 13.46 5.41 37.72
N ALA A 44 14.24 6.07 36.86
CA ALA A 44 15.68 5.88 36.78
C ALA A 44 16.40 7.11 37.34
N GLU A 45 16.42 7.20 38.66
CA GLU A 45 17.49 7.93 39.34
C GLU A 45 18.86 7.40 38.84
N ASN A 46 19.77 8.34 38.58
CA ASN A 46 21.16 8.15 38.14
C ASN A 46 21.40 8.07 36.61
N VAL A 47 21.51 9.23 35.94
CA VAL A 47 22.80 9.73 35.44
C VAL A 47 22.71 11.26 35.35
N THR A 48 23.41 11.95 36.24
CA THR A 48 23.77 13.36 36.10
C THR A 48 24.56 13.58 34.83
N ASN A 49 23.99 14.31 33.88
CA ASN A 49 24.70 15.28 33.04
C ASN A 49 23.71 16.41 32.75
N THR A 50 23.63 17.33 33.70
CA THR A 50 23.14 18.68 33.47
C THR A 50 24.06 19.35 32.47
N ASP A 51 23.62 19.50 31.22
CA ASP A 51 24.12 20.57 30.37
C ASP A 51 22.98 21.06 29.46
N LYS A 52 22.46 22.23 29.88
CA LYS A 52 21.64 23.17 29.12
C LYS A 52 20.21 22.73 28.80
N LEU A 53 19.41 22.78 29.85
CA LEU A 53 18.01 23.23 29.77
C LEU A 53 17.99 24.68 29.27
N ASP A 54 18.04 24.88 27.96
CA ASP A 54 17.59 26.13 27.37
C ASP A 54 16.06 26.12 27.41
N SER A 55 15.54 26.86 28.39
CA SER A 55 14.15 27.24 28.52
C SER A 55 13.63 27.92 27.25
N ALA A 56 12.85 27.22 26.45
CA ALA A 56 11.82 27.79 25.59
C ALA A 56 10.84 26.71 25.10
N ASP A 57 9.56 26.97 25.34
CA ASP A 57 8.39 26.37 24.72
C ASP A 57 7.83 25.07 25.34
N GLU A 58 6.56 25.15 25.75
CA GLU A 58 5.65 24.04 26.10
C GLU A 58 5.39 23.04 24.94
N GLN A 59 6.26 23.05 23.93
CA GLN A 59 6.37 22.10 22.84
C GLN A 59 7.73 21.41 22.87
N ASN A 60 8.20 21.01 24.05
CA ASN A 60 9.18 19.94 24.15
C ASN A 60 8.55 18.68 23.55
N TYR A 61 8.68 18.55 22.23
CA TYR A 61 8.89 17.30 21.54
C TYR A 61 10.18 16.69 22.12
N GLY A 62 10.18 16.37 23.42
CA GLY A 62 11.26 15.63 24.07
C GLY A 62 11.46 14.38 23.24
N ASP A 63 12.72 14.07 22.96
CA ASP A 63 13.14 13.15 21.91
C ASP A 63 12.33 11.84 21.96
N GLU A 64 11.22 11.78 21.22
CA GLU A 64 10.37 10.60 21.20
C GLU A 64 11.17 9.51 20.53
N LEU A 65 11.43 8.47 21.31
CA LEU A 65 12.30 7.41 20.90
C LEU A 65 11.44 6.23 20.49
N ILE A 66 11.53 5.86 19.23
CA ILE A 66 10.64 4.87 18.64
C ILE A 66 11.44 3.58 18.49
N VAL A 67 10.95 2.54 19.14
CA VAL A 67 11.48 1.19 18.98
C VAL A 67 10.75 0.56 17.80
N VAL A 68 11.50 0.19 16.77
CA VAL A 68 10.96 -0.37 15.54
C VAL A 68 11.50 -1.78 15.31
N LYS A 69 10.61 -2.70 14.97
CA LYS A 69 10.93 -4.07 14.58
C LYS A 69 10.91 -4.19 13.07
N ALA A 70 12.05 -4.53 12.48
CA ALA A 70 12.17 -4.79 11.05
C ALA A 70 11.81 -6.26 10.73
N LEU A 71 11.34 -6.49 9.51
CA LEU A 71 11.06 -7.85 9.00
C LEU A 71 12.28 -8.79 9.06
N SER A 72 13.49 -8.23 8.98
CA SER A 72 14.75 -8.96 9.07
C SER A 72 15.17 -9.37 10.49
N ARG A 73 14.23 -9.36 11.46
CA ARG A 73 14.48 -9.67 12.89
C ARG A 73 15.45 -8.69 13.59
N PHE A 74 15.67 -7.51 13.04
CA PHE A 74 16.40 -6.44 13.72
C PHE A 74 15.44 -5.54 14.49
N THR A 75 15.80 -5.22 15.73
CA THR A 75 15.11 -4.20 16.53
C THR A 75 16.04 -3.00 16.62
N ILE A 76 15.56 -1.85 16.16
CA ILE A 76 16.37 -0.62 16.11
C ILE A 76 15.61 0.47 16.83
N MET A 77 16.34 1.19 17.68
CA MET A 77 15.85 2.37 18.37
C MET A 77 16.14 3.59 17.49
N VAL A 78 15.10 4.29 17.05
CA VAL A 78 15.20 5.42 16.12
C VAL A 78 14.60 6.68 16.76
N PRO A 79 15.35 7.79 16.85
CA PRO A 79 14.79 9.05 17.35
C PRO A 79 13.80 9.64 16.33
N ASN A 80 12.73 10.27 16.83
CA ASN A 80 11.78 10.99 16.00
C ASN A 80 12.42 12.30 15.49
N ALA A 81 13.00 12.27 14.29
CA ALA A 81 13.68 13.41 13.67
C ALA A 81 12.73 14.53 13.18
N GLY A 82 11.53 14.65 13.74
CA GLY A 82 10.54 15.68 13.39
C GLY A 82 9.86 15.51 12.03
N PHE A 83 10.08 14.38 11.34
CA PHE A 83 9.37 14.07 10.09
C PHE A 83 7.91 13.70 10.33
N MET A 84 7.59 13.21 11.53
CA MET A 84 6.27 12.73 11.91
C MET A 84 5.80 13.43 13.17
N LYS A 85 4.51 13.78 13.20
CA LYS A 85 3.90 14.40 14.38
C LYS A 85 3.73 13.35 15.50
N PRO A 86 4.06 13.69 16.75
CA PRO A 86 4.08 12.77 17.91
C PRO A 86 2.72 12.16 18.31
N GLY A 87 1.60 12.64 17.77
CA GLY A 87 0.27 12.08 18.04
C GLY A 87 -0.27 11.15 16.96
N VAL A 88 0.40 11.07 15.80
CA VAL A 88 -0.09 10.31 14.64
C VAL A 88 0.38 8.85 14.69
N LEU A 89 1.53 8.60 15.32
CA LEU A 89 2.13 7.28 15.40
C LEU A 89 1.44 6.45 16.47
N LYS A 90 1.02 5.24 16.12
CA LYS A 90 0.52 4.24 17.06
C LYS A 90 1.40 3.02 17.06
N VAL A 91 1.38 2.30 18.18
CA VAL A 91 2.01 0.98 18.28
C VAL A 91 1.32 0.03 17.31
N GLY A 92 2.10 -0.73 16.54
CA GLY A 92 1.62 -1.65 15.52
C GLY A 92 1.48 -1.06 14.12
N ASP A 93 1.69 0.25 13.93
CA ASP A 93 1.67 0.87 12.60
C ASP A 93 2.89 0.42 11.76
N LEU A 94 2.68 0.36 10.45
CA LEU A 94 3.72 0.10 9.47
C LEU A 94 4.42 1.40 9.09
N VAL A 95 5.75 1.37 9.11
CA VAL A 95 6.59 2.52 8.82
C VAL A 95 7.69 2.16 7.83
N ALA A 96 7.98 3.10 6.93
CA ALA A 96 9.12 3.03 6.03
C ALA A 96 10.35 3.68 6.67
N ILE A 97 11.44 2.92 6.76
CA ILE A 97 12.75 3.38 7.23
C ILE A 97 13.74 3.43 6.07
N SER A 98 14.56 4.48 5.99
CA SER A 98 15.62 4.57 4.98
C SER A 98 16.76 3.58 5.28
N ARG A 99 17.18 2.79 4.28
CA ARG A 99 18.22 1.75 4.45
C ARG A 99 19.58 2.29 4.89
N LYS A 100 19.99 3.48 4.44
CA LYS A 100 21.35 4.01 4.67
C LYS A 100 21.50 4.76 5.99
N LYS A 101 20.50 5.56 6.36
CA LYS A 101 20.58 6.45 7.53
C LYS A 101 19.66 6.03 8.69
N LEU A 102 18.90 4.94 8.52
CA LEU A 102 17.97 4.40 9.52
C LEU A 102 17.03 5.46 10.13
N LYS A 103 16.55 6.38 9.27
CA LYS A 103 15.58 7.42 9.65
C LYS A 103 14.18 7.03 9.22
N LEU A 104 13.18 7.41 10.02
CA LEU A 104 11.77 7.29 9.69
C LEU A 104 11.45 8.21 8.50
N VAL A 105 10.85 7.66 7.45
CA VAL A 105 10.53 8.39 6.21
C VAL A 105 9.04 8.74 6.17
N GLU A 106 8.17 7.74 6.28
CA GLU A 106 6.72 7.90 6.19
C GLU A 106 5.97 6.72 6.82
N LEU A 107 4.73 6.97 7.24
CA LEU A 107 3.77 5.92 7.61
C LEU A 107 3.27 5.23 6.34
N LEU A 108 3.30 3.91 6.35
CA LEU A 108 2.72 3.09 5.31
C LEU A 108 1.28 2.75 5.69
N PRO A 109 0.36 2.64 4.71
CA PRO A 109 -0.97 2.12 5.00
C PRO A 109 -0.86 0.70 5.55
N SER A 110 -1.73 0.36 6.50
CA SER A 110 -1.78 -1.00 7.05
C SER A 110 -2.07 -2.01 5.95
N GLU A 111 -1.18 -2.99 5.81
CA GLU A 111 -1.33 -4.05 4.81
C GLU A 111 -2.38 -5.05 5.27
N TYR A 112 -3.36 -5.31 4.41
CA TYR A 112 -4.37 -6.35 4.62
C TYR A 112 -3.99 -7.59 3.81
N ASP A 113 -4.19 -8.77 4.41
CA ASP A 113 -3.92 -10.05 3.76
C ASP A 113 -4.67 -10.13 2.40
N PRO A 114 -3.98 -10.52 1.30
CA PRO A 114 -4.58 -10.62 -0.03
C PRO A 114 -5.76 -11.62 -0.12
N ARG A 115 -5.94 -12.52 0.85
CA ARG A 115 -7.10 -13.42 1.00
C ARG A 115 -8.34 -12.63 1.40
N VAL A 116 -8.24 -11.82 2.46
CA VAL A 116 -9.32 -10.93 2.94
C VAL A 116 -9.71 -9.91 1.86
N LYS A 117 -8.72 -9.43 1.09
CA LYS A 117 -8.97 -8.53 -0.05
C LYS A 117 -9.77 -9.18 -1.17
N ARG A 118 -9.60 -10.49 -1.41
CA ARG A 118 -10.34 -11.24 -2.43
C ARG A 118 -11.78 -11.48 -2.01
N GLU A 119 -12.00 -11.86 -0.76
CA GLU A 119 -13.33 -12.07 -0.20
C GLU A 119 -14.19 -10.80 -0.32
N ARG A 120 -13.63 -9.64 0.08
CA ARG A 120 -14.34 -8.35 -0.02
C ARG A 120 -14.73 -7.96 -1.45
N LYS A 121 -13.90 -8.31 -2.46
CA LYS A 121 -14.20 -8.01 -3.87
C LYS A 121 -15.24 -8.94 -4.48
N GLN A 122 -15.27 -10.21 -4.07
CA GLN A 122 -16.27 -11.16 -4.56
C GLN A 122 -17.68 -10.80 -4.09
N GLN A 123 -17.81 -10.31 -2.86
CA GLN A 123 -19.10 -9.96 -2.28
C GLN A 123 -19.74 -8.71 -2.91
N SER A 124 -18.93 -7.82 -3.51
CA SER A 124 -19.41 -6.62 -4.20
C SER A 124 -19.69 -6.82 -5.70
N GLN A 125 -19.29 -7.95 -6.29
CA GLN A 125 -19.64 -8.23 -7.68
C GLN A 125 -21.05 -8.82 -7.73
N PRO A 126 -22.05 -8.12 -8.30
CA PRO A 126 -23.32 -8.76 -8.58
C PRO A 126 -23.03 -9.93 -9.51
N SER A 127 -23.51 -11.12 -9.16
CA SER A 127 -23.44 -12.29 -10.02
C SER A 127 -24.16 -11.95 -11.33
N ILE A 128 -23.42 -11.54 -12.36
CA ILE A 128 -23.95 -11.56 -13.72
C ILE A 128 -24.16 -13.05 -13.97
N LYS A 129 -25.43 -13.48 -13.89
CA LYS A 129 -25.84 -14.82 -14.27
C LYS A 129 -25.56 -14.93 -15.76
N THR A 130 -24.34 -15.28 -16.12
CA THR A 130 -24.06 -15.83 -17.44
C THR A 130 -24.84 -17.12 -17.50
N SER A 131 -26.04 -17.04 -18.07
CA SER A 131 -26.83 -18.21 -18.42
C SER A 131 -25.90 -19.14 -19.17
N PHE A 132 -25.53 -20.26 -18.55
CA PHE A 132 -24.73 -21.29 -19.17
C PHE A 132 -25.40 -21.61 -20.50
N GLY A 133 -24.76 -21.20 -21.59
CA GLY A 133 -25.33 -21.31 -22.93
C GLY A 133 -25.76 -22.75 -23.14
N LYS A 134 -27.04 -22.95 -23.45
CA LYS A 134 -27.54 -24.26 -23.88
C LYS A 134 -26.62 -24.71 -25.02
N ARG A 135 -25.88 -25.81 -24.81
CA ARG A 135 -25.14 -26.48 -25.89
C ARG A 135 -26.15 -26.72 -27.01
N ALA A 136 -26.03 -25.97 -28.10
CA ALA A 136 -26.87 -26.16 -29.26
C ALA A 136 -26.61 -27.58 -29.76
N SER A 137 -27.61 -28.45 -29.58
CA SER A 137 -27.52 -29.83 -30.03
C SER A 137 -27.51 -29.83 -31.55
N ALA A 138 -26.44 -30.35 -32.17
CA ALA A 138 -26.17 -30.35 -33.61
C ALA A 138 -27.14 -31.22 -34.45
N VAL A 139 -28.32 -31.52 -33.92
CA VAL A 139 -29.29 -32.47 -34.51
C VAL A 139 -30.12 -31.84 -35.64
N VAL A 140 -30.18 -30.50 -35.71
CA VAL A 140 -31.08 -29.82 -36.66
C VAL A 140 -30.48 -29.69 -38.08
N GLY A 141 -29.15 -29.77 -38.23
CA GLY A 141 -28.47 -29.60 -39.52
C GLY A 141 -28.58 -30.79 -40.47
N TRP A 142 -28.68 -32.02 -39.95
CA TRP A 142 -28.62 -33.25 -40.77
C TRP A 142 -29.92 -33.55 -41.52
N ARG A 143 -31.06 -33.04 -41.05
CA ARG A 143 -32.35 -33.22 -41.75
C ARG A 143 -32.42 -32.42 -43.04
N TYR A 144 -31.83 -31.23 -43.07
CA TYR A 144 -31.84 -30.37 -44.26
C TYR A 144 -30.95 -30.92 -45.37
N VAL A 145 -29.75 -31.40 -45.02
CA VAL A 145 -28.83 -32.01 -45.98
C VAL A 145 -29.41 -33.28 -46.60
N ARG A 146 -30.08 -34.12 -45.81
CA ARG A 146 -30.71 -35.35 -46.33
C ARG A 146 -31.89 -35.07 -47.27
N TRP A 147 -32.65 -34.01 -47.02
CA TRP A 147 -33.75 -33.59 -47.91
C TRP A 147 -33.19 -33.01 -49.23
N TYR A 148 -32.14 -32.20 -49.15
CA TYR A 148 -31.53 -31.58 -50.33
C TYR A 148 -30.90 -32.59 -51.29
N VAL A 149 -30.19 -33.59 -50.76
CA VAL A 149 -29.59 -34.66 -51.58
C VAL A 149 -30.67 -35.54 -52.22
N GLY A 150 -31.78 -35.80 -51.51
CA GLY A 150 -32.92 -36.54 -52.06
C GLY A 150 -33.60 -35.81 -53.22
N CYS A 151 -33.82 -34.50 -53.11
CA CYS A 151 -34.39 -33.69 -54.18
C CYS A 151 -33.50 -33.61 -55.42
N ILE A 152 -32.18 -33.51 -55.25
CA ILE A 152 -31.23 -33.50 -56.38
C ILE A 152 -31.21 -34.85 -57.11
N ALA A 153 -31.24 -35.96 -56.37
CA ALA A 153 -31.29 -37.30 -56.97
C ALA A 153 -32.58 -37.53 -57.78
N ALA A 154 -33.73 -37.04 -57.28
CA ALA A 154 -35.01 -37.14 -58.00
C ALA A 154 -35.00 -36.34 -59.32
N LEU A 155 -34.39 -35.14 -59.32
CA LEU A 155 -34.27 -34.30 -60.52
C LEU A 155 -33.33 -34.90 -61.58
N LEU A 156 -32.25 -35.58 -61.15
CA LEU A 156 -31.36 -36.29 -62.08
C LEU A 156 -32.03 -37.52 -62.68
N CYS A 157 -32.81 -38.27 -61.88
CA CYS A 157 -33.51 -39.46 -62.36
C CYS A 157 -34.62 -39.12 -63.37
N ALA A 158 -35.34 -38.01 -63.18
CA ALA A 158 -36.37 -37.54 -64.12
C ALA A 158 -35.80 -37.10 -65.49
N ARG A 159 -34.51 -36.75 -65.56
CA ARG A 159 -33.85 -36.33 -66.82
C ARG A 159 -33.35 -37.50 -67.67
N GLN A 160 -33.41 -38.73 -67.14
CA GLN A 160 -32.99 -39.95 -67.85
C GLN A 160 -34.15 -40.66 -68.56
N TYR A 161 -35.39 -40.24 -68.31
CA TYR A 161 -36.62 -40.86 -68.81
C TYR A 161 -37.40 -39.98 -69.81
N LEU A 162 -36.75 -38.96 -70.39
CA LEU A 162 -37.30 -38.09 -71.43
C LEU A 162 -36.45 -38.16 -72.70
#